data_AF-A0A519WYC0-F1
#
_entry.id   AF-A0A519WYC0-F1
#
_cell.length_a   1.000
_cell.length_b   1.000
_cell.length_c   1.000
_cell.angle_alpha   90.00
_cell.angle_beta   90.00
_cell.angle_gamma   90.00
#
_symmetry.space_group_name_H-M   'P 1'
#
loop_
_entity.id
_entity.type
_entity.pdbx_description
1 polymer ?
#
loop_
_entity_poly.entity_id
_entity_poly.type
_entity_poly.pdbx_seq_one_letter_code
_entity_poly.pdbx_strand_id
1 'polypeptide(L)'
;MPNSEGSLMSADVSLDLLMQPFDITYSDLRITVFKLHPEEFQLYHNDELVALMTPKMVGGDLKWFSPQMVAIDAELIGAVIASRLIEIH
;
A
#
# COMPACT_ATOMS: atom_id res chain seq x y z
N MET A 1 -3.69 46.08 25.95
CA MET A 1 -2.82 45.35 25.02
C MET A 1 -3.51 44.02 24.71
N PRO A 2 -3.98 43.76 23.49
CA PRO A 2 -4.51 42.45 23.14
C PRO A 2 -3.45 41.58 22.44
N ASN A 3 -3.56 40.29 22.74
CA ASN A 3 -2.68 39.16 22.46
C ASN A 3 -2.55 38.75 20.99
N SER A 4 -1.56 37.86 20.79
CA SER A 4 -1.58 36.71 19.88
C SER A 4 -1.37 36.95 18.39
N GLU A 5 -0.14 36.71 17.93
CA GLU A 5 0.07 36.02 16.67
C GLU A 5 0.86 34.74 16.95
N GLY A 6 0.10 33.66 17.19
CA GLY A 6 0.63 32.31 17.14
C GLY A 6 1.10 32.04 15.72
N SER A 7 2.40 31.82 15.57
CA SER A 7 2.99 31.29 14.34
C SER A 7 2.49 29.84 14.18
N LEU A 8 1.43 29.66 13.40
CA LEU A 8 0.85 28.37 13.03
C LEU A 8 0.68 28.30 11.51
N MET A 9 1.78 28.46 10.78
CA MET A 9 1.85 28.21 9.34
C MET A 9 3.31 27.82 9.06
N SER A 10 3.68 26.63 8.61
CA SER A 10 2.93 25.55 7.99
C SER A 10 3.69 24.29 8.32
N ALA A 11 3.06 23.29 8.93
CA ALA A 11 3.64 21.96 8.89
C ALA A 11 3.74 21.60 7.40
N ASP A 12 4.95 21.31 6.95
CA ASP A 12 5.26 20.76 5.64
C ASP A 12 4.32 19.60 5.33
N VAL A 13 3.20 19.88 4.64
CA VAL A 13 2.39 18.86 3.97
C VAL A 13 3.15 18.49 2.70
N SER A 14 4.31 17.86 2.90
CA SER A 14 5.14 17.37 1.81
C SER A 14 4.96 15.86 1.69
N LEU A 15 4.11 15.50 0.71
CA LEU A 15 4.30 14.35 -0.17
C LEU A 15 3.97 12.94 0.31
N ASP A 16 3.24 12.77 1.41
CA ASP A 16 2.42 11.57 1.57
C ASP A 16 1.11 11.74 0.78
N LEU A 17 1.17 11.53 -0.54
CA LEU A 17 -0.02 11.01 -1.23
C LEU A 17 -0.28 9.62 -0.64
N LEU A 18 -0.90 9.61 0.55
CA LEU A 18 -1.47 8.43 1.18
C LEU A 18 -2.41 7.83 0.14
N MET A 19 -1.94 6.82 -0.59
CA MET A 19 -2.82 6.08 -1.47
C MET A 19 -3.93 5.54 -0.58
N GLN A 20 -5.16 5.99 -0.85
CA GLN A 20 -6.30 5.54 -0.09
C GLN A 20 -6.35 4.01 -0.17
N PRO A 21 -6.70 3.32 0.92
CA PRO A 21 -6.88 1.89 0.87
C PRO A 21 -7.88 1.54 -0.23
N PHE A 22 -7.59 0.45 -0.93
CA PHE A 22 -8.43 -0.01 -2.04
C PHE A 22 -8.64 -1.51 -1.95
N ASP A 23 -9.75 -1.96 -2.50
CA ASP A 23 -10.09 -3.37 -2.49
C ASP A 23 -9.69 -4.05 -3.81
N ILE A 24 -9.21 -5.27 -3.66
CA ILE A 24 -8.99 -6.23 -4.75
C ILE A 24 -9.80 -7.50 -4.46
N THR A 25 -10.11 -8.25 -5.52
CA THR A 25 -10.71 -9.58 -5.41
C THR A 25 -9.70 -10.61 -5.89
N TYR A 26 -9.39 -11.59 -5.04
CA TYR A 26 -8.52 -12.71 -5.38
C TYR A 26 -9.12 -14.02 -4.86
N SER A 27 -9.33 -15.00 -5.73
CA SER A 27 -9.92 -16.31 -5.38
C SER A 27 -11.19 -16.20 -4.52
N ASP A 28 -12.13 -15.36 -4.96
CA ASP A 28 -13.39 -15.04 -4.26
C ASP A 28 -13.25 -14.35 -2.89
N LEU A 29 -12.03 -14.01 -2.46
CA LEU A 29 -11.76 -13.22 -1.26
C LEU A 29 -11.64 -11.74 -1.63
N ARG A 30 -12.39 -10.89 -0.93
CA ARG A 30 -12.15 -9.44 -0.92
C ARG A 30 -10.98 -9.18 0.00
N ILE A 31 -9.99 -8.45 -0.51
CA ILE A 31 -8.79 -8.07 0.24
C ILE A 31 -8.66 -6.56 0.18
N THR A 32 -8.60 -5.92 1.34
CA THR A 32 -8.34 -4.48 1.45
C THR A 32 -6.83 -4.27 1.54
N VAL A 33 -6.30 -3.47 0.62
CA VAL A 33 -4.88 -3.17 0.49
C VAL A 33 -4.61 -1.80 1.10
N PHE A 34 -3.69 -1.73 2.06
CA PHE A 34 -3.18 -0.49 2.61
C PHE A 34 -1.72 -0.32 2.20
N LYS A 35 -1.39 0.79 1.55
CA LYS A 35 0.00 1.15 1.26
C LYS A 35 0.58 1.86 2.48
N LEU A 36 1.56 1.26 3.15
CA LEU A 36 2.26 1.86 4.29
C LEU A 36 3.43 2.73 3.84
N HIS A 37 4.20 2.22 2.89
CA HIS A 37 5.38 2.84 2.32
C HIS A 37 5.42 2.52 0.81
N PRO A 38 6.15 3.27 -0.04
CA PRO A 38 6.38 2.89 -1.44
C PRO A 38 6.71 1.41 -1.70
N GLU A 39 7.32 0.73 -0.73
CA GLU A 39 7.78 -0.66 -0.82
C GLU A 39 7.06 -1.60 0.16
N GLU A 40 5.98 -1.17 0.83
CA GLU A 40 5.31 -2.01 1.82
C GLU A 40 3.79 -1.84 1.81
N PHE A 41 3.11 -2.98 1.73
CA PHE A 41 1.65 -3.08 1.64
C PHE A 41 1.14 -4.06 2.70
N GLN A 42 0.04 -3.71 3.36
CA GLN A 42 -0.71 -4.59 4.23
C GLN A 42 -1.98 -5.05 3.54
N LEU A 43 -2.29 -6.34 3.71
CA LEU A 43 -3.48 -6.96 3.17
C LEU A 43 -4.39 -7.37 4.32
N TYR A 44 -5.65 -6.95 4.25
CA TYR A 44 -6.67 -7.28 5.23
C TYR A 44 -7.83 -8.05 4.59
N HIS A 45 -8.39 -9.00 5.31
CA HIS A 45 -9.62 -9.70 4.96
C HIS A 45 -10.52 -9.70 6.20
N ASN A 46 -11.76 -9.19 6.09
CA ASN A 46 -12.67 -9.04 7.24
C ASN A 46 -12.01 -8.39 8.46
N ASP A 47 -11.30 -7.28 8.24
CA ASP A 47 -10.55 -6.52 9.27
C ASP A 47 -9.37 -7.28 9.92
N GLU A 48 -9.03 -8.49 9.46
CA GLU A 48 -7.85 -9.23 9.92
C GLU A 48 -6.68 -9.06 8.96
N LEU A 49 -5.49 -8.76 9.50
CA LEU A 49 -4.25 -8.70 8.71
C LEU A 49 -3.88 -10.11 8.24
N VAL A 50 -3.95 -10.34 6.92
CA VAL A 50 -3.63 -11.64 6.32
C VAL A 50 -2.20 -11.72 5.82
N ALA A 51 -1.62 -10.61 5.35
CA ALA A 51 -0.26 -10.61 4.82
C ALA A 51 0.39 -9.23 4.77
N LEU A 52 1.72 -9.24 4.80
CA LEU A 52 2.57 -8.12 4.40
C LEU A 52 3.15 -8.42 3.03
N MET A 53 3.17 -7.42 2.16
CA MET A 53 3.64 -7.52 0.80
C MET A 53 4.68 -6.46 0.45
N THR A 54 5.76 -6.91 -0.18
CA THR A 54 6.91 -6.08 -0.56
C THR A 54 7.28 -6.35 -2.02
N PRO A 55 7.22 -5.35 -2.91
CA PRO A 55 7.81 -5.45 -4.24
C PRO A 55 9.33 -5.30 -4.16
N LYS A 56 10.08 -6.10 -4.93
CA LYS A 56 11.55 -6.00 -5.06
C LYS A 56 11.98 -6.29 -6.49
N MET A 57 12.99 -5.57 -6.96
CA MET A 57 13.63 -5.85 -8.25
C MET A 57 14.59 -7.05 -8.11
N VAL A 58 14.36 -8.12 -8.87
CA VAL A 58 15.20 -9.33 -8.88
C VAL A 58 15.53 -9.68 -10.32
N GLY A 59 16.80 -9.53 -10.70
CA GLY A 59 17.26 -9.87 -12.06
C GLY A 59 16.67 -8.97 -13.16
N GLY A 60 16.19 -7.78 -12.83
CA GLY A 60 15.53 -6.86 -13.76
C GLY A 60 14.00 -6.93 -13.76
N ASP A 61 13.43 -7.94 -13.09
CA ASP A 61 11.98 -8.12 -12.97
C ASP A 61 11.48 -7.64 -11.60
N LEU A 62 10.34 -6.95 -11.58
CA LEU A 62 9.64 -6.63 -10.34
C LEU A 62 8.94 -7.89 -9.82
N LYS A 63 9.34 -8.34 -8.64
CA LYS A 63 8.79 -9.51 -7.96
C LYS A 63 8.14 -9.13 -6.65
N TRP A 64 7.09 -9.85 -6.29
CA TRP A 64 6.34 -9.58 -5.08
C TRP A 64 6.51 -10.68 -4.04
N PHE A 65 6.80 -10.27 -2.81
CA PHE A 65 7.13 -11.18 -1.73
C PHE A 65 6.20 -10.98 -0.54
N SER A 66 5.79 -12.08 0.06
CA SER A 66 5.13 -12.11 1.37
C SER A 66 5.64 -13.30 2.17
N PRO A 67 6.01 -13.14 3.45
CA PRO A 67 6.37 -14.26 4.30
C PRO A 67 5.16 -15.08 4.75
N GLN A 68 3.94 -14.55 4.66
CA GLN A 68 2.70 -15.24 5.08
C GLN A 68 2.01 -16.00 3.95
N MET A 69 2.46 -15.84 2.70
CA MET A 69 1.84 -16.43 1.52
C MET A 69 2.82 -17.30 0.74
N VAL A 70 2.30 -18.25 -0.03
CA VAL A 70 3.12 -18.97 -1.00
C VAL A 70 3.55 -18.02 -2.12
N ALA A 71 4.74 -18.24 -2.69
CA ALA A 71 5.33 -17.31 -3.65
C ALA A 71 4.41 -17.01 -4.84
N ILE A 72 3.69 -18.02 -5.37
CA ILE A 72 2.78 -17.83 -6.49
C ILE A 72 1.61 -16.89 -6.15
N ASP A 73 1.05 -17.00 -4.95
CA ASP A 73 -0.05 -16.12 -4.50
C ASP A 73 0.44 -14.69 -4.30
N ALA A 74 1.64 -14.53 -3.71
CA ALA A 74 2.25 -13.21 -3.55
C ALA A 74 2.51 -12.54 -4.91
N GLU A 75 3.00 -13.27 -5.91
CA GLU A 75 3.21 -12.73 -7.25
C GLU A 75 1.89 -12.34 -7.93
N LEU A 76 0.85 -13.17 -7.82
CA LEU A 76 -0.46 -12.90 -8.43
C LEU A 76 -1.15 -11.70 -7.77
N ILE A 77 -1.23 -11.67 -6.44
CA ILE A 77 -1.83 -10.55 -5.69
C ILE A 77 -1.02 -9.27 -5.96
N GLY A 78 0.31 -9.37 -5.97
CA GLY A 78 1.21 -8.26 -6.25
C GLY A 78 1.02 -7.65 -7.63
N ALA A 79 0.80 -8.49 -8.65
CA ALA A 79 0.47 -8.01 -10.00
C ALA A 79 -0.85 -7.23 -10.03
N VAL A 80 -1.88 -7.69 -9.30
CA VAL A 80 -3.16 -6.98 -9.19
C VAL A 80 -2.99 -5.63 -8.48
N ILE A 81 -2.23 -5.61 -7.38
CA ILE A 81 -1.85 -4.37 -6.69
C ILE A 81 -1.17 -3.42 -7.68
N ALA A 82 -0.11 -3.86 -8.36
CA ALA A 82 0.65 -3.06 -9.31
C ALA A 82 -0.24 -2.46 -10.41
N SER A 83 -1.12 -3.28 -11.00
CA SER A 83 -2.07 -2.84 -12.03
C SER A 83 -2.96 -1.69 -11.54
N ARG A 84 -3.44 -1.76 -10.30
CA ARG A 84 -4.26 -0.70 -9.70
C ARG A 84 -3.50 0.60 -9.45
N LEU A 85 -2.23 0.52 -9.06
CA LEU A 85 -1.44 1.73 -8.81
C LEU A 85 -1.11 2.48 -10.11
N ILE A 86 -1.00 1.77 -11.24
CA ILE A 86 -0.75 2.36 -12.56
C ILE A 86 -1.99 3.12 -13.08
N GLU A 87 -3.20 2.64 -12.79
CA GLU A 87 -4.46 3.30 -13.19
C GLU A 87 -4.71 4.68 -12.54
N ILE A 88 -3.90 5.08 -11.55
CA ILE A 88 -4.08 6.33 -10.79
C ILE A 88 -3.30 7.52 -11.42
N HIS A 89 -2.68 7.36 -12.59
CA HIS A 89 -1.95 8.43 -13.31
C HIS A 89 -2.65 8.91 -14.59
#